data_AF-A0A968P6H5-F1
#
_entry.id   AF-A0A968P6H5-F1
#
_cell.length_a   1.000
_cell.length_b   1.000
_cell.length_c   1.000
_cell.angle_alpha   90.00
_cell.angle_beta   90.00
_cell.angle_gamma   90.00
#
_symmetry.space_group_name_H-M   'P 1'
#
loop_
_entity.id
_entity.type
_entity.pdbx_description
1 polymer ?
#
loop_
_entity_poly.entity_id
_entity_poly.type
_entity_poly.pdbx_seq_one_letter_code
_entity_poly.pdbx_strand_id
1 'polypeptide(L)' 'MQPIRDPQIKERLQAVLDLYETAEEMMRMKIRRRNPSLSDEEVEQQLIRWLEKRPDFAVGSEPESDSQQLWR' A
#
# COMPACT_ATOMS: atom_id res chain seq x y z
N MET A 1 10.47 1.26 -27.54
CA MET A 1 9.76 1.95 -26.44
C MET A 1 9.41 3.35 -26.94
N GLN A 2 8.13 3.73 -26.99
CA GLN A 2 7.76 5.10 -27.38
C GLN A 2 7.87 6.03 -26.17
N PRO A 3 8.34 7.29 -26.32
CA PRO A 3 8.44 8.21 -25.21
C PRO A 3 7.05 8.66 -24.74
N ILE A 4 6.86 8.73 -23.42
CA ILE A 4 5.65 9.29 -22.81
C ILE A 4 5.63 10.79 -23.12
N ARG A 5 4.57 11.27 -23.77
CA ARG A 5 4.38 12.67 -24.18
C ARG A 5 3.35 13.39 -23.31
N ASP A 6 3.43 13.17 -22.00
CA ASP A 6 2.60 13.89 -21.04
C ASP A 6 3.44 15.01 -20.41
N PRO A 7 3.14 16.30 -20.68
CA PRO A 7 3.89 17.42 -20.12
C PRO A 7 3.79 17.50 -18.59
N GLN A 8 2.82 16.79 -17.98
CA GLN A 8 2.59 16.75 -16.54
C GLN A 8 3.01 15.40 -15.91
N ILE A 9 3.72 14.54 -16.65
CA ILE A 9 4.07 13.20 -16.16
C ILE A 9 4.89 13.27 -14.86
N LYS A 10 5.72 14.31 -14.72
CA LYS A 10 6.55 14.53 -13.54
C LYS A 10 5.68 14.82 -12.31
N GLU A 11 4.75 15.77 -12.43
CA GLU A 11 3.85 16.18 -11.35
C GLU A 11 2.92 15.03 -10.95
N ARG A 12 2.39 14.30 -11.93
CA ARG A 12 1.54 13.14 -11.68
C ARG A 12 2.31 12.00 -11.02
N LEU A 13 3.53 11.72 -11.49
CA LEU A 13 4.39 10.71 -10.88
C LEU A 13 4.73 11.10 -9.43
N GLN A 14 5.09 12.35 -9.20
CA GLN A 14 5.38 12.85 -7.86
C GLN A 14 4.17 12.65 -6.94
N ALA A 15 2.97 13.07 -7.37
CA ALA A 15 1.75 12.89 -6.60
C ALA A 15 1.45 11.41 -6.30
N VAL A 16 1.71 10.50 -7.25
CA VAL A 16 1.52 9.06 -7.01
C VAL A 16 2.51 8.53 -5.98
N LEU A 17 3.77 8.95 -6.03
CA LEU A 17 4.78 8.55 -5.05
C LEU A 17 4.44 9.10 -3.66
N ASP A 18 4.04 10.37 -3.56
CA ASP A 18 3.64 10.99 -2.30
C ASP A 18 2.44 10.25 -1.66
N LEU A 19 1.45 9.89 -2.48
CA LEU A 19 0.28 9.12 -2.03
C LEU A 19 0.66 7.70 -1.61
N TYR A 20 1.59 7.08 -2.32
CA TYR A 20 2.08 5.75 -1.99
C TYR A 20 2.80 5.74 -0.64
N GLU A 21 3.72 6.67 -0.41
CA GLU A 21 4.44 6.84 0.86
C GLU A 21 3.47 7.09 2.01
N THR A 22 2.51 8.00 1.83
CA THR A 22 1.47 8.30 2.83
C THR A 22 0.66 7.05 3.17
N ALA A 23 0.28 6.25 2.16
CA ALA A 23 -0.49 5.02 2.38
C ALA A 23 0.31 3.98 3.17
N GLU A 24 1.61 3.85 2.92
CA GLU A 24 2.47 2.95 3.70
C GLU A 24 2.55 3.38 5.17
N GLU A 25 2.75 4.67 5.44
CA GLU A 25 2.80 5.20 6.82
C GLU A 25 1.49 4.91 7.58
N MET A 26 0.35 5.20 6.95
CA MET A 26 -0.96 4.89 7.53
C MET A 26 -1.12 3.39 7.82
N MET A 27 -0.59 2.53 6.94
CA MET A 27 -0.65 1.08 7.13
C MET A 27 0.26 0.62 8.27
N ARG A 28 1.49 1.14 8.38
CA ARG A 28 2.39 0.91 9.53
C ARG A 28 1.71 1.29 10.84
N MET A 29 1.09 2.47 10.91
CA MET A 29 0.33 2.92 12.08
C MET A 29 -0.82 1.97 12.42
N LYS A 30 -1.56 1.51 11.42
CA LYS A 30 -2.66 0.54 11.60
C LYS A 30 -2.18 -0.80 12.15
N ILE A 31 -1.04 -1.31 11.65
CA ILE A 31 -0.41 -2.55 12.14
C ILE A 31 0.01 -2.37 13.61
N ARG A 32 0.76 -1.32 13.93
CA ARG A 32 1.19 -1.00 15.31
C ARG A 32 0.02 -0.87 16.27
N ARG A 33 -1.05 -0.17 15.86
CA ARG A 33 -2.24 0.00 16.71
C ARG A 33 -2.94 -1.32 17.03
N ARG A 34 -2.94 -2.28 16.09
CA ARG A 34 -3.56 -3.60 16.29
C ARG A 34 -2.68 -4.53 17.11
N ASN A 35 -1.36 -4.43 16.94
CA ASN A 35 -0.38 -5.26 17.61
C ASN A 35 0.72 -4.41 18.25
N PRO A 36 0.47 -3.80 19.42
CA PRO A 36 1.41 -2.86 20.05
C PRO A 36 2.74 -3.48 20.48
N SER A 37 2.81 -4.81 20.60
CA SER A 37 4.00 -5.54 21.01
C SER A 37 4.97 -5.86 19.87
N LEU A 38 4.59 -5.57 18.62
CA LEU A 38 5.48 -5.81 17.49
C LEU A 38 6.66 -4.86 17.53
N SER A 39 7.83 -5.41 17.24
CA SER A 39 9.00 -4.64 16.87
C SER A 39 8.79 -3.94 15.53
N ASP A 40 9.60 -2.93 15.24
CA ASP A 40 9.56 -2.22 13.95
C ASP A 40 9.86 -3.16 12.77
N GLU A 41 10.75 -4.12 12.94
CA GLU A 41 11.06 -5.12 11.91
C GLU A 41 9.83 -5.99 11.60
N GLU A 42 9.09 -6.43 12.62
CA GLU A 42 7.88 -7.24 12.42
C GLU A 42 6.74 -6.43 11.79
N VAL A 43 6.67 -5.11 12.05
CA VAL A 43 5.75 -4.20 11.38
C VAL A 43 6.07 -4.10 9.89
N GLU A 44 7.34 -3.92 9.52
CA GLU A 44 7.76 -3.88 8.11
C GLU A 44 7.49 -5.21 7.41
N GLN A 45 7.77 -6.34 8.05
CA GLN A 45 7.47 -7.66 7.49
C GLN A 45 5.96 -7.87 7.23
N GLN A 46 5.10 -7.35 8.12
CA GLN A 46 3.65 -7.37 7.89
C GLN A 46 3.22 -6.41 6.77
N LEU A 47 3.86 -5.24 6.66
CA LEU A 47 3.61 -4.30 5.58
C LEU A 47 3.95 -4.92 4.22
N ILE A 48 5.12 -5.56 4.09
CA ILE A 48 5.54 -6.26 2.87
C ILE A 48 4.52 -7.34 2.49
N ARG A 49 4.12 -8.20 3.44
CA ARG A 49 3.09 -9.22 3.20
C ARG A 49 1.75 -8.63 2.74
N TRP A 50 1.39 -7.44 3.23
CA TRP A 50 0.18 -6.75 2.80
C TRP A 50 0.32 -6.18 1.37
N LEU A 51 1.48 -5.63 1.02
CA LEU A 51 1.78 -5.13 -0.32
C LEU A 51 1.80 -6.27 -1.37
N GLU A 52 2.41 -7.40 -1.04
CA GLU A 52 2.48 -8.59 -1.90
C GLU A 52 1.11 -9.22 -2.16
N LYS A 53 0.20 -9.16 -1.17
CA LYS A 53 -1.14 -9.74 -1.27
C LYS A 53 -2.19 -8.79 -1.83
N ARG A 54 -1.81 -7.65 -2.40
CA ARG A 54 -2.82 -6.76 -3.00
C ARG A 54 -3.65 -7.56 -4.02
N PRO A 55 -4.97 -7.74 -3.78
CA PRO A 55 -5.83 -8.37 -4.76
C PRO A 55 -5.81 -7.45 -5.98
N ASP A 56 -5.74 -8.05 -7.16
CA ASP A 56 -5.73 -7.37 -8.45
C ASP A 56 -6.67 -6.17 -8.41
N PHE A 57 -6.11 -4.95 -8.32
CA PHE A 57 -6.87 -3.72 -8.26
C PHE A 57 -7.43 -3.49 -9.66
N ALA A 58 -8.49 -4.21 -10.01
CA ALA A 58 -9.40 -3.80 -11.07
C ALA A 58 -9.94 -2.44 -10.62
N VAL A 59 -9.57 -1.40 -11.35
CA VAL A 59 -10.06 -0.04 -11.17
C VAL A 59 -11.59 -0.10 -11.02
N GLY A 60 -12.09 0.14 -9.80
CA GLY A 60 -13.53 0.27 -9.52
C GLY A 60 -14.21 -0.79 -8.64
N SER A 61 -13.51 -1.82 -8.15
CA SER A 61 -14.13 -2.83 -7.26
C SER A 61 -13.83 -2.55 -5.79
N GLU A 62 -14.87 -2.45 -4.95
CA GLU A 62 -14.73 -2.42 -3.49
C GLU A 62 -13.98 -3.69 -3.01
N PRO A 63 -13.13 -3.58 -1.97
CA PRO A 63 -12.32 -4.70 -1.52
C PRO A 63 -13.19 -5.68 -0.73
N GLU A 64 -13.90 -6.56 -1.44
CA GLU A 64 -14.64 -7.64 -0.79
C GLU A 64 -13.76 -8.88 -0.54
N SER A 65 -13.75 -9.25 0.74
CA SER A 65 -13.65 -10.61 1.27
C SER A 65 -12.31 -11.33 1.47
N ASP A 66 -11.18 -10.98 0.85
CA ASP A 66 -9.91 -11.70 1.15
C ASP A 66 -8.98 -10.98 2.14
N SER A 67 -9.30 -9.72 2.44
CA SER A 67 -8.68 -8.96 3.52
C SER A 67 -9.05 -9.46 4.92
N GLN A 68 -9.77 -10.58 5.08
CA GLN A 68 -10.10 -11.16 6.38
C GLN A 68 -9.22 -12.34 6.77
N GLN A 69 -8.63 -13.09 5.82
CA GLN A 69 -7.80 -14.26 6.13
C GLN A 69 -6.37 -13.91 6.55
N LEU A 70 -5.89 -12.72 6.21
CA LEU A 70 -4.61 -12.19 6.67
C LEU A 70 -4.58 -11.79 8.16
N TRP A 71 -5.73 -11.85 8.83
CA TRP A 71 -5.95 -11.24 10.16
C TRP A 71 -6.57 -12.22 11.17
N ARG A 72 -6.29 -13.52 11.03
CA ARG A 72 -6.42 -14.48 12.13
C ARG A 72 -5.06 -14.86 12.68
#